data_AF-A0A1Q8QYW8-F1
#
_entry.id   AF-A0A1Q8QYW8-F1
#
_cell.length_a   1.000
_cell.length_b   1.000
_cell.length_c   1.000
_cell.angle_alpha   90.00
_cell.angle_beta   90.00
_cell.angle_gamma   90.00
#
_symmetry.space_group_name_H-M   'P 1'
#
loop_
_entity.id
_entity.type
_entity.pdbx_description
1 polymer ?
#
loop_
_entity_poly.entity_id
_entity_poly.type
_entity_poly.pdbx_seq_one_letter_code
_entity_poly.pdbx_strand_id
1 'polypeptide(L)' 'MNFNPHVHMLVTMGGMKKNGEWKVYDYIPFEMLRKQWQTVVLKLIRRSLNEREKKEVQSLLQKA' A
#
# COMPACT_ATOMS: atom_id res chain seq x y z
N MET A 1 -4.06 -23.74 4.58
CA MET A 1 -3.06 -22.71 4.89
C MET A 1 -3.80 -21.41 5.15
N ASN A 2 -3.84 -20.89 6.39
CA ASN A 2 -4.51 -19.63 6.73
C ASN A 2 -3.51 -18.46 6.61
N PHE A 3 -3.02 -18.23 5.38
CA PHE A 3 -2.11 -17.12 5.12
C PHE A 3 -2.91 -15.88 4.72
N ASN A 4 -3.04 -14.92 5.65
CA ASN A 4 -3.76 -13.66 5.45
C ASN A 4 -2.92 -12.47 5.94
N PRO A 5 -1.87 -12.07 5.20
CA PRO A 5 -1.02 -10.96 5.61
C PRO A 5 -1.80 -9.64 5.54
N HIS A 6 -1.89 -8.93 6.67
CA HIS A 6 -2.55 -7.63 6.77
C HIS A 6 -1.80 -6.71 7.75
N VAL A 7 -2.07 -5.41 7.63
CA VAL A 7 -1.43 -4.38 8.44
C VAL A 7 -2.52 -3.61 9.18
N HIS A 8 -2.34 -3.44 10.49
CA HIS A 8 -3.12 -2.50 11.29
C HIS A 8 -2.40 -1.17 11.34
N MET A 9 -3.12 -0.08 11.04
CA MET A 9 -2.56 1.27 11.06
C MET A 9 -3.41 2.13 12.00
N LEU A 10 -2.75 2.79 12.94
CA LEU A 10 -3.33 3.85 13.75
C LEU A 10 -2.87 5.18 13.19
N VAL A 11 -3.83 6.07 12.90
CA VAL A 11 -3.57 7.37 12.29
C VAL A 11 -4.32 8.45 13.06
N THR A 12 -3.71 9.63 13.18
CA THR A 12 -4.35 10.81 13.75
C THR A 12 -5.06 11.58 12.65
N MET A 13 -6.26 12.11 12.90
CA MET A 13 -7.05 12.94 11.96
C MET A 13 -6.46 14.35 11.75
N GLY A 14 -5.15 14.48 11.84
CA GLY A 14 -4.43 15.73 11.70
C GLY A 14 -2.93 15.56 11.95
N GLY A 15 -2.19 16.63 11.67
CA GLY A 15 -0.76 16.69 11.90
C GLY A 15 -0.22 18.12 11.85
N MET A 16 0.99 18.32 12.35
CA MET A 16 1.64 19.62 12.34
C MET A 16 2.34 19.89 11.00
N LYS A 17 2.16 21.11 10.49
CA LYS A 17 2.99 21.66 9.40
C LYS A 17 4.35 22.10 9.96
N LYS A 18 5.32 22.31 9.06
CA LYS A 18 6.68 22.77 9.41
C LYS A 18 6.72 24.13 10.13
N ASN A 19 5.71 24.97 9.92
CA ASN A 19 5.55 26.28 10.56
C ASN A 19 4.84 26.20 11.93
N GLY A 20 4.55 25.00 12.44
CA GLY A 20 3.88 24.81 13.74
C GLY A 20 2.34 24.80 13.69
N GLU A 21 1.74 25.04 12.52
CA GLU A 21 0.28 25.03 12.38
C GLU A 21 -0.26 23.59 12.43
N TRP A 22 -1.25 23.32 13.29
CA TRP A 22 -1.98 22.05 13.29
C TRP A 22 -3.01 22.04 12.16
N LYS A 23 -2.91 21.05 11.25
CA LYS A 23 -3.88 20.83 10.19
C LYS A 23 -4.70 19.59 10.49
N VAL A 24 -6.00 19.77 10.61
CA VAL A 24 -6.98 18.68 10.73
C VAL A 24 -7.39 18.20 9.34
N TYR A 25 -7.69 16.91 9.22
CA TYR A 25 -8.43 16.34 8.11
C TYR A 25 -9.51 15.43 8.68
N ASP A 26 -10.72 15.49 8.14
CA ASP A 26 -11.91 14.76 8.62
C ASP A 26 -12.20 13.48 7.80
N TYR A 27 -11.48 13.29 6.70
CA TYR A 27 -11.73 12.20 5.77
C TYR A 27 -10.44 11.56 5.25
N ILE A 28 -10.44 10.23 5.19
CA ILE A 28 -9.41 9.42 4.53
C ILE A 28 -10.05 8.78 3.28
N PRO A 29 -9.56 9.07 2.07
CA PRO A 29 -10.08 8.46 0.84
C PRO A 29 -9.61 7.00 0.72
N PHE A 30 -10.28 6.09 1.44
CA PHE A 30 -9.89 4.69 1.55
C PHE A 30 -9.78 3.96 0.21
N GLU A 31 -10.65 4.25 -0.76
CA GLU A 31 -10.56 3.63 -2.08
C GLU A 31 -9.26 3.98 -2.79
N MET A 32 -8.86 5.25 -2.73
CA MET A 32 -7.61 5.72 -3.32
C MET A 32 -6.42 5.13 -2.56
N LEU A 33 -6.46 5.14 -1.22
CA LEU A 33 -5.43 4.56 -0.37
C LEU A 33 -5.21 3.08 -0.70
N ARG A 34 -6.30 2.30 -0.84
CA ARG A 34 -6.24 0.89 -1.21
C ARG A 34 -5.55 0.68 -2.56
N LYS A 35 -5.95 1.45 -3.59
CA LYS A 35 -5.35 1.35 -4.94
C LYS A 35 -3.86 1.70 -4.94
N GLN A 36 -3.49 2.75 -4.20
CA GLN A 36 -2.09 3.15 -4.05
C GLN A 36 -1.28 2.10 -3.30
N TRP A 37 -1.81 1.59 -2.18
CA TRP A 37 -1.20 0.51 -1.42
C TRP A 37 -0.93 -0.72 -2.29
N GLN A 38 -1.95 -1.20 -3.00
CA GLN A 38 -1.83 -2.33 -3.92
C GLN A 38 -0.75 -2.10 -4.97
N THR A 39 -0.72 -0.91 -5.59
CA THR A 39 0.30 -0.56 -6.57
C THR A 39 1.71 -0.63 -6.00
N VAL A 40 1.91 -0.09 -4.80
CA VAL A 40 3.22 -0.11 -4.11
C VAL A 40 3.62 -1.53 -3.77
N VAL A 41 2.74 -2.32 -3.18
CA VAL A 41 3.00 -3.71 -2.80
C VAL A 41 3.36 -4.56 -4.02
N LEU A 42 2.57 -4.50 -5.10
CA LEU A 42 2.85 -5.24 -6.33
C LEU A 42 4.19 -4.82 -6.97
N LYS A 43 4.54 -3.54 -6.93
CA LYS A 43 5.85 -3.05 -7.39
C LYS A 43 6.99 -3.58 -6.53
N LEU A 44 6.83 -3.62 -5.21
CA LEU A 44 7.84 -4.16 -4.28
C LEU A 44 8.05 -5.66 -4.51
N ILE A 45 6.97 -6.43 -4.62
CA ILE A 45 7.03 -7.86 -4.96
C ILE A 45 7.77 -8.04 -6.29
N ARG A 46 7.41 -7.31 -7.35
CA ARG A 46 8.09 -7.44 -8.64
C ARG A 46 9.59 -7.12 -8.57
N ARG A 47 10.00 -6.18 -7.71
CA ARG A 47 11.41 -5.80 -7.53
C ARG A 47 12.22 -6.84 -6.77
N SER A 48 11.60 -7.62 -5.89
CA SER A 48 12.29 -8.66 -5.11
C SER A 48 12.50 -9.97 -5.88
N LEU A 49 11.87 -10.13 -7.05
CA LEU A 49 11.93 -11.35 -7.86
C LEU A 49 12.98 -11.28 -8.96
N ASN A 50 13.59 -12.43 -9.28
CA ASN A 50 14.44 -12.59 -10.46
C ASN A 50 13.61 -12.79 -11.75
N GLU A 51 14.27 -12.81 -12.91
CA GLU A 51 13.58 -12.90 -14.21
C GLU A 51 12.80 -14.20 -14.42
N ARG A 52 13.22 -15.32 -13.81
CA ARG A 52 12.48 -16.59 -13.88
C ARG A 52 11.18 -16.48 -13.07
N GLU A 53 11.30 -16.07 -11.82
CA GLU A 53 10.17 -15.90 -10.90
C GLU A 53 9.15 -14.90 -11.43
N LYS A 54 9.60 -13.78 -12.01
CA LYS A 54 8.72 -12.79 -12.64
C LYS A 54 7.83 -13.43 -13.71
N LYS A 55 8.38 -14.30 -14.56
CA LYS A 55 7.62 -15.00 -15.61
C LYS A 55 6.59 -15.95 -15.01
N GLU A 56 6.95 -16.65 -13.94
CA GLU A 56 6.05 -17.59 -13.25
C GLU A 56 4.86 -16.86 -12.60
N VAL A 57 5.11 -15.72 -11.92
CA VAL A 57 4.07 -15.02 -11.16
C VAL A 57 3.34 -13.92 -11.94
N GLN A 58 3.77 -13.58 -13.16
CA GLN A 58 3.23 -12.46 -13.94
C GLN A 58 1.70 -12.50 -14.07
N SER A 59 1.14 -13.67 -14.37
CA SER A 59 -0.29 -13.85 -14.55
C SER A 59 -1.08 -13.67 -13.24
N LEU A 60 -0.46 -13.99 -12.10
CA LEU A 60 -1.06 -13.78 -10.78
C LEU A 60 -1.04 -12.30 -10.41
N LEU A 61 0.07 -11.61 -10.66
CA LEU A 61 0.20 -10.17 -10.40
C LEU A 61 -0.74 -9.31 -11.25
N GLN A 62 -1.10 -9.75 -12.46
CA GLN A 62 -2.05 -9.05 -13.33
C GLN A 62 -3.52 -9.27 -12.95
N LYS A 63 -3.83 -10.35 -12.23
CA LYS A 63 -5.18 -10.67 -11.76
C LYS A 63 -5.51 -10.02 -10.41
N ALA A 64 -4.49 -9.54 -9.70
CA ALA A 64 -4.61 -8.87 -8.40
C ALA A 64 -5.07 -7.43 -8.58
#